data_AF-A0A820AG55-F1
#
_entry.id   AF-A0A820AG55-F1
#
_cell.length_a   1.000
_cell.length_b   1.000
_cell.length_c   1.000
_cell.angle_alpha   90.00
_cell.angle_beta   90.00
_cell.angle_gamma   90.00
#
_symmetry.space_group_name_H-M   'P 1'
#
loop_
_entity.id
_entity.type
_entity.pdbx_description
1 polymer ?
#
loop_
_entity_poly.entity_id
_entity_poly.type
_entity_poly.pdbx_seq_one_letter_code
_entity_poly.pdbx_strand_id
1 'polypeptide(L)'
;PIRDIKHQLASFDIGFIDKSLSGACGHTDTCAKNLKILNKTNGMSPSFTQRKQFYEVYRNNSEMNQVNIFMCFHPVGMCELFMPFNRTMIIIASTRYELGRQEKEEWENLNNNLRLIASNPR
;
A
#
# COMPACT_ATOMS: atom_id res chain seq x y z
N PRO A 1 1.18 9.55 -11.04
CA PRO A 1 0.30 9.53 -9.85
C PRO A 1 1.02 9.90 -8.55
N ILE A 2 1.97 9.09 -8.04
CA ILE A 2 2.62 9.41 -6.75
C ILE A 2 3.42 10.73 -6.78
N ARG A 3 4.05 11.03 -7.93
CA ARG A 3 4.78 12.30 -8.13
C ARG A 3 3.87 13.52 -8.05
N ASP A 4 2.66 13.42 -8.59
CA ASP A 4 1.68 14.51 -8.59
C ASP A 4 1.22 14.81 -7.16
N ILE A 5 1.02 13.77 -6.36
CA ILE A 5 0.65 13.88 -4.95
C ILE A 5 1.77 14.51 -4.12
N LYS A 6 3.00 14.02 -4.30
CA LYS A 6 4.19 14.62 -3.66
C LYS A 6 4.32 16.10 -3.99
N HIS A 7 4.06 16.47 -5.26
CA HIS A 7 4.09 17.86 -5.70
C HIS A 7 2.97 18.70 -5.07
N GLN A 8 1.72 18.22 -5.10
CA GLN A 8 0.57 18.94 -4.52
C GLN A 8 0.69 19.12 -3.01
N LEU A 9 1.35 18.20 -2.33
CA LEU A 9 1.54 18.24 -0.88
C LEU A 9 2.87 18.87 -0.45
N ALA A 10 3.69 19.35 -1.39
CA ALA A 10 5.03 19.87 -1.10
C ALA A 10 5.01 21.13 -0.21
N SER A 11 3.89 21.85 -0.16
CA SER A 11 3.71 23.03 0.71
C SER A 11 3.39 22.69 2.17
N PHE A 12 3.13 21.42 2.47
CA PHE A 12 2.89 20.95 3.83
C PHE A 12 4.16 20.31 4.40
N ASP A 13 4.30 20.32 5.72
CA ASP A 13 5.39 19.64 6.42
C ASP A 13 5.13 18.12 6.48
N ILE A 14 5.26 17.45 5.33
CA ILE A 14 4.97 16.02 5.15
C ILE A 14 6.19 15.29 4.58
N GLY A 15 6.65 14.26 5.28
CA GLY A 15 7.64 13.30 4.78
C GLY A 15 7.00 12.20 3.95
N PHE A 16 7.65 11.79 2.85
CA PHE A 16 7.18 10.69 2.00
C PHE A 16 8.16 9.51 2.03
N ILE A 17 7.64 8.32 2.33
CA ILE A 17 8.34 7.05 2.12
C ILE A 17 7.74 6.38 0.88
N ASP A 18 8.55 6.25 -0.17
CA ASP A 18 8.12 5.65 -1.45
C ASP A 18 9.14 4.61 -1.90
N LYS A 19 8.72 3.33 -1.78
CA LYS A 19 9.52 2.15 -2.12
C LYS A 19 8.78 1.32 -3.16
N SER A 20 9.08 1.57 -4.43
CA SER A 20 8.44 0.98 -5.58
C SER A 20 9.07 -0.35 -6.00
N LEU A 21 8.20 -1.31 -6.36
CA LEU A 21 8.54 -2.57 -7.01
C LEU A 21 8.36 -2.52 -8.54
N SER A 22 7.98 -1.37 -9.10
CA SER A 22 7.78 -1.20 -10.54
C SER A 22 9.10 -1.29 -11.30
N GLY A 23 9.08 -1.84 -12.52
CA GLY A 23 10.25 -1.82 -13.41
C GLY A 23 10.72 -0.41 -13.79
N ALA A 24 9.85 0.60 -13.67
CA ALA A 24 10.18 2.00 -13.96
C ALA A 24 10.74 2.78 -12.74
N CYS A 25 10.91 2.13 -11.58
CA CYS A 25 11.29 2.82 -10.34
C CYS A 25 12.64 3.57 -10.41
N GLY A 26 13.53 3.17 -11.34
CA GLY A 26 14.85 3.79 -11.53
C GLY A 26 14.77 5.19 -12.11
N HIS A 27 13.69 5.52 -12.82
CA HIS A 27 13.48 6.88 -13.35
C HIS A 27 13.07 7.88 -12.26
N THR A 28 12.68 7.40 -11.09
CA THR A 28 12.18 8.22 -9.99
C THR A 28 12.97 8.04 -8.70
N ASP A 29 14.07 7.29 -8.73
CA ASP A 29 14.89 6.94 -7.56
C ASP A 29 14.10 6.35 -6.38
N THR A 30 13.00 5.66 -6.66
CA THR A 30 12.11 5.07 -5.64
C THR A 30 12.22 3.56 -5.55
N CYS A 31 13.17 2.93 -6.23
CA CYS A 31 13.30 1.47 -6.20
C CYS A 31 13.48 0.94 -4.78
N ALA A 32 12.64 -0.03 -4.39
CA ALA A 32 12.80 -0.73 -3.13
C ALA A 32 14.10 -1.55 -3.14
N LYS A 33 15.00 -1.29 -2.17
CA LYS A 33 16.32 -1.96 -2.09
C LYS A 33 16.38 -3.07 -1.03
N ASN A 34 15.51 -3.03 -0.03
CA ASN A 34 15.58 -3.88 1.16
C ASN A 34 14.21 -4.39 1.63
N LEU A 35 13.29 -4.62 0.68
CA LEU A 35 11.97 -5.14 0.99
C LEU A 35 12.06 -6.63 1.37
N LYS A 36 11.47 -6.97 2.52
CA LYS A 36 11.33 -8.35 3.01
C LYS A 36 9.94 -8.85 2.64
N ILE A 37 9.82 -10.16 2.46
CA ILE A 37 8.57 -10.89 2.14
C ILE A 37 8.03 -10.60 0.73
N LEU A 38 7.86 -9.33 0.39
CA LEU A 38 7.38 -8.89 -0.90
C LEU A 38 8.53 -8.63 -1.88
N ASN A 39 8.27 -8.92 -3.15
CA ASN A 39 9.18 -8.73 -4.27
C ASN A 39 8.36 -8.53 -5.56
N LYS A 40 9.05 -8.40 -6.70
CA LYS A 40 8.42 -8.17 -8.02
C LYS A 40 7.43 -9.25 -8.47
N THR A 41 7.52 -10.48 -7.95
CA THR A 41 6.67 -11.60 -8.38
C THR A 41 5.44 -11.80 -7.51
N ASN A 42 5.48 -11.39 -6.23
CA ASN A 42 4.35 -11.58 -5.30
C ASN A 42 3.74 -10.25 -4.80
N GLY A 43 4.34 -9.10 -5.10
CA GLY A 43 3.89 -7.81 -4.57
C GLY A 43 2.47 -7.43 -5.00
N MET A 44 2.04 -7.84 -6.19
CA MET A 44 0.72 -7.49 -6.73
C MET A 44 -0.43 -8.28 -6.10
N SER A 45 -0.21 -9.56 -5.78
CA SER A 45 -1.20 -10.40 -5.09
C SER A 45 -0.51 -11.34 -4.10
N PRO A 46 -0.13 -10.84 -2.92
CA PRO A 46 0.49 -11.66 -1.90
C PRO A 46 -0.52 -12.63 -1.30
N SER A 47 -0.10 -13.88 -1.07
CA SER A 47 -0.93 -14.88 -0.41
C SER A 47 -1.26 -14.47 1.03
N PHE A 48 -2.27 -15.11 1.63
CA PHE A 48 -2.60 -14.89 3.04
C PHE A 48 -1.39 -15.04 3.97
N THR A 49 -0.58 -16.08 3.77
CA THR A 49 0.64 -16.31 4.55
C THR A 49 1.67 -15.19 4.37
N GLN A 50 1.85 -14.68 3.14
CA GLN A 50 2.76 -13.57 2.86
C GLN A 50 2.27 -12.27 3.51
N ARG A 51 0.95 -11.99 3.47
CA ARG A 51 0.37 -10.81 4.15
C ARG A 51 0.61 -10.87 5.66
N LYS A 52 0.43 -12.04 6.28
CA LYS A 52 0.71 -12.25 7.71
C LYS A 52 2.19 -12.06 8.03
N GLN A 53 3.08 -12.68 7.26
CA GLN A 53 4.54 -12.53 7.44
C GLN A 53 4.99 -11.08 7.25
N PHE A 54 4.40 -10.36 6.29
CA PHE A 54 4.67 -8.94 6.10
C PHE A 54 4.37 -8.15 7.37
N TYR A 55 3.17 -8.31 7.94
CA TYR A 55 2.81 -7.64 9.18
C TYR A 55 3.78 -8.00 10.32
N GLU A 56 4.10 -9.27 10.54
CA GLU A 56 5.00 -9.67 11.63
C GLU A 56 6.42 -9.11 11.48
N VAL A 57 6.93 -8.99 10.25
CA VAL A 57 8.26 -8.43 9.99
C VAL A 57 8.28 -6.90 10.20
N TYR A 58 7.19 -6.22 9.86
CA TYR A 58 7.16 -4.75 9.81
C TYR A 58 6.47 -4.08 11.01
N ARG A 59 5.68 -4.79 11.81
CA ARG A 59 4.97 -4.25 12.99
C ARG A 59 5.86 -3.54 14.01
N ASN A 60 7.14 -3.94 14.10
CA ASN A 60 8.13 -3.35 15.02
C ASN A 60 9.29 -2.69 14.25
N ASN A 61 9.15 -2.48 12.94
CA ASN A 61 10.18 -1.86 12.13
C ASN A 61 10.21 -0.34 12.39
N SER A 62 11.41 0.23 12.56
CA SER A 62 11.58 1.65 12.90
C SER A 62 11.03 2.60 11.85
N GLU A 63 11.24 2.33 10.56
CA GLU A 63 10.69 3.13 9.45
C GLU A 63 9.16 3.03 9.41
N MET A 64 8.61 1.82 9.55
CA MET A 64 7.16 1.62 9.57
C MET A 64 6.48 2.31 10.76
N ASN A 65 7.16 2.34 11.92
CA ASN A 65 6.66 3.00 13.12
C ASN A 65 6.59 4.53 13.00
N GLN A 66 7.33 5.13 12.06
CA GLN A 66 7.27 6.55 11.76
C GLN A 66 6.10 6.92 10.85
N VAL A 67 5.41 5.94 10.25
CA VAL A 67 4.30 6.20 9.33
C VAL A 67 3.01 6.51 10.08
N ASN A 68 2.47 7.71 9.85
CA ASN A 68 1.17 8.14 10.39
C ASN A 68 0.00 7.76 9.47
N ILE A 69 0.22 7.85 8.15
CA ILE A 69 -0.81 7.67 7.12
C ILE A 69 -0.29 6.71 6.05
N PHE A 70 -1.08 5.69 5.73
CA PHE A 70 -0.87 4.90 4.51
C PHE A 70 -1.68 5.48 3.37
N MET A 71 -1.03 5.67 2.23
CA MET A 71 -1.68 6.21 1.05
C MET A 71 -1.65 5.16 -0.05
N CYS A 72 -2.83 4.73 -0.49
CA CYS A 72 -3.01 3.73 -1.53
C CYS A 72 -3.53 4.33 -2.81
N PHE A 73 -2.92 3.96 -3.95
CA PHE A 73 -3.32 4.46 -5.26
C PHE A 73 -3.61 3.33 -6.23
N HIS A 74 -2.57 2.55 -6.55
CA HIS A 74 -2.63 1.53 -7.59
C HIS A 74 -1.56 0.45 -7.32
N PRO A 75 -1.97 -0.82 -7.15
CA PRO A 75 -3.34 -1.30 -7.02
C PRO A 75 -3.96 -1.00 -5.65
N VAL A 76 -5.27 -0.73 -5.59
CA VAL A 76 -5.99 -0.54 -4.32
C VAL A 76 -6.02 -1.81 -3.47
N GLY A 77 -6.01 -3.00 -4.11
CA GLY A 77 -5.96 -4.29 -3.40
C GLY A 77 -4.72 -4.46 -2.51
N MET A 78 -3.65 -3.71 -2.75
CA MET A 78 -2.48 -3.72 -1.86
C MET A 78 -2.71 -3.01 -0.53
N CYS A 79 -3.77 -2.21 -0.37
CA CYS A 79 -4.12 -1.59 0.91
C CYS A 79 -4.31 -2.62 2.03
N GLU A 80 -4.78 -3.81 1.69
CA GLU A 80 -5.05 -4.88 2.66
C GLU A 80 -3.79 -5.30 3.44
N LEU A 81 -2.59 -5.08 2.89
CA LEU A 81 -1.32 -5.29 3.59
C LEU A 81 -1.14 -4.37 4.80
N PHE A 82 -1.72 -3.17 4.73
CA PHE A 82 -1.50 -2.09 5.69
C PHE A 82 -2.64 -1.95 6.71
N MET A 83 -3.81 -2.55 6.44
CA MET A 83 -4.94 -2.55 7.39
C MET A 83 -4.56 -3.01 8.81
N PRO A 84 -3.75 -4.08 9.02
CA PRO A 84 -3.41 -4.55 10.37
C PRO A 84 -2.60 -3.56 11.21
N PHE A 85 -1.96 -2.57 10.59
CA PHE A 85 -1.17 -1.55 11.31
C PHE A 85 -2.04 -0.50 12.01
N ASN A 86 -3.36 -0.48 11.74
CA ASN A 86 -4.32 0.37 12.44
C ASN A 86 -3.93 1.87 12.42
N ARG A 87 -3.45 2.33 11.26
CA ARG A 87 -3.14 3.73 10.96
C ARG A 87 -4.21 4.33 10.04
N THR A 88 -4.25 5.65 9.93
CA THR A 88 -5.08 6.34 8.95
C THR A 88 -4.72 5.88 7.54
N MET A 89 -5.73 5.65 6.72
CA MET A 89 -5.56 5.22 5.33
C MET A 89 -6.28 6.17 4.39
N ILE A 90 -5.56 6.68 3.39
CA ILE A 90 -6.14 7.42 2.27
C ILE A 90 -6.15 6.49 1.06
N ILE A 91 -7.33 6.27 0.50
CA ILE A 91 -7.52 5.36 -0.63
C ILE A 91 -7.96 6.16 -1.86
N ILE A 92 -7.14 6.12 -2.90
CA ILE A 92 -7.38 6.77 -4.19
C ILE A 92 -7.51 5.67 -5.25
N ALA A 93 -8.69 5.09 -5.35
CA ALA A 93 -9.03 4.06 -6.34
C ALA A 93 -9.23 4.67 -7.74
N SER A 94 -8.15 5.21 -8.33
CA SER A 94 -8.21 5.97 -9.59
C SER A 94 -8.33 5.10 -10.85
N THR A 95 -7.65 3.95 -10.88
CA THR A 95 -7.59 3.07 -12.06
C THR A 95 -7.41 1.62 -11.62
N ARG A 96 -7.85 0.68 -12.47
CA ARG A 96 -7.68 -0.78 -12.32
C ARG A 96 -7.95 -1.25 -10.88
N TYR A 97 -9.16 -0.98 -10.41
CA TYR A 97 -9.63 -1.31 -9.08
C TYR A 97 -9.40 -2.79 -8.74
N GLU A 98 -9.55 -3.65 -9.73
CA GLU A 98 -9.40 -5.09 -9.71
C GLU A 98 -7.96 -5.59 -9.66
N LEU A 99 -6.98 -4.73 -9.85
CA LEU A 99 -5.61 -5.21 -10.04
C LEU A 99 -5.10 -5.92 -8.78
N GLY A 100 -4.69 -7.17 -8.94
CA GLY A 100 -4.29 -8.07 -7.83
C GLY A 100 -5.44 -8.86 -7.21
N ARG A 101 -6.70 -8.56 -7.55
CA ARG A 101 -7.92 -9.27 -7.10
C ARG A 101 -8.74 -9.57 -8.35
N GLN A 102 -8.43 -10.65 -9.06
CA GLN A 102 -9.01 -10.90 -10.39
C GLN A 102 -10.31 -11.72 -10.31
N GLU A 103 -10.46 -12.50 -9.25
CA GLU A 103 -11.64 -13.35 -9.06
C GLU A 103 -12.77 -12.61 -8.33
N LYS A 104 -14.01 -13.04 -8.59
CA LYS A 104 -15.21 -12.44 -7.96
C LYS A 104 -15.13 -12.43 -6.44
N GLU A 105 -14.71 -13.54 -5.83
CA GLU A 105 -14.57 -13.64 -4.37
C GLU A 105 -13.53 -12.64 -3.83
N GLU A 106 -12.43 -12.46 -4.54
CA GLU A 106 -11.39 -11.50 -4.18
C GLU A 106 -11.90 -10.05 -4.25
N TRP A 107 -12.77 -9.74 -5.22
CA TRP A 107 -13.45 -8.45 -5.31
C TRP A 107 -14.40 -8.20 -4.16
N GLU A 108 -15.23 -9.20 -3.83
CA GLU A 108 -16.18 -9.10 -2.72
C GLU A 108 -15.45 -8.86 -1.40
N ASN A 109 -14.33 -9.56 -1.18
CA ASN A 109 -13.46 -9.35 -0.04
C ASN A 109 -12.82 -7.95 -0.03
N LEU A 110 -12.29 -7.47 -1.15
CA LEU A 110 -11.76 -6.12 -1.27
C LEU A 110 -12.83 -5.07 -0.94
N ASN A 111 -14.05 -5.20 -1.49
CA ASN A 111 -15.16 -4.30 -1.23
C ASN A 111 -15.54 -4.27 0.26
N ASN A 112 -15.55 -5.43 0.92
CA ASN A 112 -15.82 -5.52 2.35
C ASN A 112 -14.72 -4.82 3.17
N ASN A 113 -13.46 -5.01 2.80
CA ASN A 113 -12.34 -4.33 3.44
C ASN A 113 -12.40 -2.81 3.26
N LEU A 114 -12.76 -2.30 2.07
CA LEU A 114 -12.95 -0.87 1.87
C LEU A 114 -14.09 -0.29 2.69
N ARG A 115 -15.21 -1.03 2.83
CA ARG A 115 -16.30 -0.62 3.73
C ARG A 115 -15.84 -0.56 5.19
N LEU A 116 -15.04 -1.53 5.63
CA LEU A 116 -14.47 -1.53 6.99
C LEU A 116 -13.56 -0.30 7.21
N ILE A 117 -12.67 0.00 6.26
CA ILE A 117 -11.81 1.19 6.30
C ILE A 117 -12.65 2.47 6.36
N ALA A 118 -13.65 2.58 5.47
CA ALA A 118 -14.53 3.74 5.40
C ALA A 118 -15.43 3.90 6.64
N SER A 119 -15.72 2.82 7.37
CA SER A 119 -16.58 2.85 8.56
C SER A 119 -15.91 3.48 9.79
N ASN A 120 -14.58 3.65 9.77
CA ASN A 120 -13.81 4.29 10.82
C ASN A 120 -12.83 5.31 10.24
N PRO A 121 -13.32 6.44 9.69
CA PRO A 121 -12.46 7.49 9.19
C PRO A 121 -11.71 8.13 10.37
N ARG A 122 -10.37 8.05 10.34
CA ARG A 122 -9.48 8.62 11.37
C ARG A 122 -8.49 9.57 10.74
#